data_AF-A0A367KX15-F1
#
_entry.id   AF-A0A367KX15-F1
#
_cell.length_a   1.000
_cell.length_b   1.000
_cell.length_c   1.000
_cell.angle_alpha   90.00
_cell.angle_beta   90.00
_cell.angle_gamma   90.00
#
_symmetry.space_group_name_H-M   'P 1'
#
loop_
_entity.id
_entity.type
_entity.pdbx_description
1 polymer ?
#
loop_
_entity_poly.entity_id
_entity_poly.type
_entity_poly.pdbx_seq_one_letter_code
_entity_poly.pdbx_strand_id
1 'polypeptide(L)'
;DKPDSTPLELDVIAFQAIIYGRHQSRSLTSYEKAINEAAAHLALENPTLLSKKGDLFKQAKKKLLDDGFVYKRGKSRSKLTKEIPQSSLRRQTSLPKRQENAERASLERQEKIKCLEKKVEDILRSRQVTENELEACSYDIINERSTMEAKIVSYEDEKRQLTRQISKLKAQERKHKWYYRRKSENGSSNSSQTADDEFSSQLSLSFNSRK
;
A
#
# COMPACT_ATOMS: atom_id res chain seq x y z
N ASP A 1 -20.89 4.82 -57.09
CA ASP A 1 -20.81 3.36 -57.00
C ASP A 1 -20.41 2.93 -55.60
N LYS A 2 -21.36 2.43 -54.81
CA LYS A 2 -21.06 1.74 -53.54
C LYS A 2 -20.85 0.27 -53.89
N PRO A 3 -19.68 -0.34 -53.63
CA PRO A 3 -19.52 -1.77 -53.84
C PRO A 3 -20.43 -2.51 -52.84
N ASP A 4 -21.27 -3.39 -53.37
CA ASP A 4 -22.17 -4.24 -52.60
C ASP A 4 -21.34 -5.39 -52.01
N SER A 5 -20.76 -5.16 -50.83
CA SER A 5 -19.91 -6.14 -50.15
C SER A 5 -20.72 -7.35 -49.71
N THR A 6 -20.28 -8.55 -50.10
CA THR A 6 -20.97 -9.79 -49.73
C THR A 6 -20.90 -10.05 -48.22
N PRO A 7 -21.92 -10.67 -47.59
CA PRO A 7 -21.96 -10.86 -46.13
C PRO A 7 -20.73 -11.59 -45.56
N LEU A 8 -20.17 -12.51 -46.33
CA LEU A 8 -18.96 -13.27 -45.95
C LEU A 8 -17.70 -12.40 -45.91
N GLU A 9 -17.64 -11.36 -46.74
CA GLU A 9 -16.50 -10.44 -46.80
C GLU A 9 -16.50 -9.46 -45.62
N LEU A 10 -17.70 -9.04 -45.17
CA LEU A 10 -17.88 -8.19 -43.99
C LEU A 10 -17.36 -8.87 -42.72
N ASP A 11 -17.66 -10.17 -42.56
CA ASP A 11 -17.22 -10.95 -41.41
C ASP A 11 -15.69 -11.14 -41.39
N VAL A 12 -15.07 -11.32 -42.55
CA VAL A 12 -13.60 -11.43 -42.67
C VAL A 12 -12.93 -10.11 -42.31
N ILE A 13 -13.45 -8.98 -42.80
CA ILE A 13 -12.92 -7.65 -42.48
C ILE A 13 -13.08 -7.36 -40.99
N ALA A 14 -14.25 -7.63 -40.40
CA ALA A 14 -14.49 -7.45 -38.98
C ALA A 14 -13.54 -8.30 -38.11
N PHE A 15 -13.33 -9.56 -38.49
CA PHE A 15 -12.38 -10.45 -37.80
C PHE A 15 -10.93 -9.95 -37.89
N GLN A 16 -10.52 -9.46 -39.07
CA GLN A 16 -9.19 -8.90 -39.26
C GLN A 16 -9.01 -7.56 -38.53
N ALA A 17 -10.08 -6.78 -38.36
CA ALA A 17 -10.09 -5.50 -37.67
C ALA A 17 -9.95 -5.60 -36.13
N ILE A 18 -10.18 -6.78 -35.54
CA ILE A 18 -10.07 -7.00 -34.09
C ILE A 18 -8.72 -6.47 -33.54
N ILE A 19 -8.81 -5.58 -32.54
CA ILE A 19 -7.68 -4.95 -31.84
C ILE A 19 -7.39 -5.69 -30.52
N TYR A 20 -8.43 -5.93 -29.71
CA TYR A 20 -8.31 -6.59 -28.41
C TYR A 20 -8.93 -7.98 -28.43
N GLY A 21 -8.33 -8.93 -27.69
CA GLY A 21 -8.94 -10.26 -27.44
C GLY A 21 -8.64 -11.36 -28.45
N ARG A 22 -7.84 -11.10 -29.50
CA ARG A 22 -7.62 -12.04 -30.61
C ARG A 22 -7.17 -13.46 -30.19
N HIS A 23 -6.41 -13.59 -29.10
CA HIS A 23 -5.90 -14.87 -28.59
C HIS A 23 -6.12 -15.04 -27.08
N GLN A 24 -7.10 -14.34 -26.51
CA GLN A 24 -7.34 -14.35 -25.06
C GLN A 24 -8.70 -14.95 -24.74
N SER A 25 -8.76 -15.85 -23.76
CA SER A 25 -10.00 -16.49 -23.29
C SER A 25 -10.79 -15.65 -22.29
N ARG A 26 -10.26 -14.50 -21.86
CA ARG A 26 -10.94 -13.61 -20.91
C ARG A 26 -12.05 -12.80 -21.58
N SER A 27 -13.07 -12.44 -20.81
CA SER A 27 -14.09 -11.48 -21.25
C SER A 27 -13.47 -10.10 -21.50
N LEU A 28 -13.82 -9.48 -22.62
CA LEU A 28 -13.43 -8.12 -22.94
C LEU A 28 -14.16 -7.08 -22.08
N THR A 29 -13.45 -6.04 -21.68
CA THR A 29 -14.03 -4.87 -21.00
C THR A 29 -14.93 -4.07 -21.96
N SER A 30 -15.81 -3.24 -21.41
CA SER A 30 -16.69 -2.38 -22.23
C SER A 30 -15.92 -1.48 -23.19
N TYR A 31 -14.77 -0.95 -22.78
CA TYR A 31 -13.90 -0.15 -23.65
C TYR A 31 -13.30 -0.98 -24.79
N GLU A 32 -12.80 -2.19 -24.49
CA GLU A 32 -12.20 -3.07 -25.50
C GLU A 32 -13.22 -3.52 -26.55
N LYS A 33 -14.46 -3.82 -26.13
CA LYS A 33 -15.57 -4.14 -27.05
C LYS A 33 -15.87 -2.95 -27.97
N ALA A 34 -16.04 -1.77 -27.40
CA ALA A 34 -16.39 -0.57 -28.16
C ALA A 34 -15.26 -0.14 -29.14
N ILE A 35 -13.98 -0.33 -28.75
CA ILE A 35 -12.86 -0.13 -29.69
C ILE A 35 -12.90 -1.12 -30.85
N ASN A 36 -13.17 -2.41 -30.59
CA ASN A 36 -13.24 -3.41 -31.65
C ASN A 36 -14.40 -3.12 -32.63
N GLU A 37 -15.56 -2.71 -32.11
CA GLU A 37 -16.71 -2.29 -32.93
C GLU A 37 -16.36 -1.08 -33.80
N ALA A 38 -15.78 -0.01 -33.21
CA ALA A 38 -15.36 1.16 -33.96
C ALA A 38 -14.29 0.84 -35.01
N ALA A 39 -13.35 -0.04 -34.70
CA ALA A 39 -12.32 -0.51 -35.65
C ALA A 39 -12.92 -1.31 -36.80
N ALA A 40 -13.91 -2.17 -36.55
CA ALA A 40 -14.60 -2.92 -37.59
C ALA A 40 -15.32 -1.96 -38.56
N HIS A 41 -16.07 -0.99 -38.05
CA HIS A 41 -16.73 0.02 -38.90
C HIS A 41 -15.74 0.80 -39.77
N LEU A 42 -14.61 1.24 -39.20
CA LEU A 42 -13.59 1.97 -39.96
C LEU A 42 -12.89 1.09 -41.00
N ALA A 43 -12.71 -0.20 -40.72
CA ALA A 43 -12.13 -1.15 -41.67
C ALA A 43 -13.09 -1.48 -42.82
N LEU A 44 -14.40 -1.45 -42.58
CA LEU A 44 -15.41 -1.57 -43.63
C LEU A 44 -15.44 -0.35 -44.55
N GLU A 45 -15.33 0.86 -43.97
CA GLU A 45 -15.26 2.11 -44.74
C GLU A 45 -13.93 2.23 -45.51
N ASN A 46 -12.83 1.80 -44.89
CA ASN A 46 -11.48 1.91 -45.45
C ASN A 46 -10.65 0.62 -45.20
N PRO A 47 -10.73 -0.38 -46.10
CA PRO A 47 -10.02 -1.66 -45.94
C PRO A 47 -8.49 -1.54 -45.85
N THR A 48 -7.91 -0.48 -46.41
CA THR A 48 -6.46 -0.22 -46.37
C THR A 48 -5.91 -0.02 -44.94
N LEU A 49 -6.78 0.31 -43.97
CA LEU A 49 -6.41 0.45 -42.57
C LEU A 49 -6.11 -0.90 -41.89
N LEU A 50 -6.56 -2.02 -42.45
CA LEU A 50 -6.27 -3.36 -41.92
C LEU A 50 -4.76 -3.67 -41.92
N SER A 51 -4.02 -3.19 -42.92
CA SER A 51 -2.56 -3.30 -43.00
C SER A 51 -1.85 -2.38 -41.99
N LYS A 52 -2.50 -1.29 -41.55
CA LYS A 52 -1.97 -0.28 -40.62
C LYS A 52 -2.72 -0.30 -39.29
N LYS A 53 -2.65 -1.41 -38.56
CA LYS A 53 -3.36 -1.60 -37.26
C LYS A 53 -3.12 -0.47 -36.24
N GLY A 54 -1.93 0.12 -36.22
CA GLY A 54 -1.62 1.23 -35.32
C GLY A 54 -2.44 2.49 -35.61
N ASP A 55 -2.67 2.81 -36.89
CA ASP A 55 -3.48 3.95 -37.29
C ASP A 55 -4.98 3.66 -37.20
N LEU A 56 -5.38 2.41 -37.52
CA LEU A 56 -6.74 1.93 -37.29
C LEU A 56 -7.14 2.09 -35.82
N PHE A 57 -6.25 1.74 -34.88
CA PHE A 57 -6.50 1.91 -33.45
C PHE A 57 -6.65 3.39 -33.05
N LYS A 58 -5.79 4.29 -33.56
CA LYS A 58 -5.88 5.73 -33.27
C LYS A 58 -7.21 6.31 -33.76
N GLN A 59 -7.62 5.95 -34.98
CA GLN A 59 -8.88 6.40 -35.56
C GLN A 59 -10.09 5.81 -34.84
N ALA A 60 -10.05 4.51 -34.49
CA ALA A 60 -11.11 3.87 -33.71
C ALA A 60 -11.27 4.51 -32.33
N LYS A 61 -10.16 4.81 -31.65
CA LYS A 61 -10.18 5.52 -30.36
C LYS A 61 -10.73 6.93 -30.50
N LYS A 62 -10.37 7.65 -31.58
CA LYS A 62 -10.91 8.98 -31.86
C LYS A 62 -12.42 8.92 -32.08
N LYS A 63 -12.89 8.06 -32.99
CA LYS A 63 -14.31 7.82 -33.28
C LYS A 63 -15.08 7.48 -32.00
N LEU A 64 -14.54 6.57 -31.19
CA LEU A 64 -15.16 6.18 -29.93
C LEU A 64 -15.33 7.34 -28.94
N LEU A 65 -14.36 8.27 -28.89
CA LEU A 65 -14.46 9.46 -28.04
C LEU A 65 -15.42 10.51 -28.63
N ASP A 66 -15.42 10.67 -29.95
CA ASP A 66 -16.35 11.55 -30.67
C ASP A 66 -17.81 11.08 -30.49
N ASP A 67 -18.03 9.76 -30.45
CA ASP A 67 -19.32 9.11 -30.16
C ASP A 67 -19.72 9.21 -28.67
N GLY A 68 -18.91 9.87 -27.84
CA GLY A 68 -19.23 10.18 -26.44
C GLY A 68 -18.97 9.03 -25.46
N PHE A 69 -18.06 8.10 -25.78
CA PHE A 69 -17.77 6.99 -24.87
C PHE A 69 -17.28 7.48 -23.50
N VAL A 70 -18.02 7.09 -22.46
CA VAL A 70 -17.69 7.39 -21.07
C VAL A 70 -16.87 6.26 -20.47
N TYR A 71 -15.61 6.55 -20.14
CA TYR A 71 -14.79 5.60 -19.39
C TYR A 71 -15.45 5.26 -18.05
N LYS A 72 -15.46 3.96 -17.72
CA LYS A 72 -15.85 3.48 -16.39
C LYS A 72 -14.87 4.02 -15.35
N ARG A 73 -15.15 5.19 -14.78
CA ARG A 73 -14.38 5.72 -13.64
C ARG A 73 -14.78 4.95 -12.39
N GLY A 74 -13.80 4.44 -11.67
CA GLY A 74 -14.05 3.92 -10.33
C GLY A 74 -14.70 5.01 -9.47
N LYS A 75 -15.68 4.66 -8.63
CA LYS A 75 -16.21 5.59 -7.63
C LYS A 75 -15.03 6.02 -6.76
N SER A 76 -14.69 7.31 -6.77
CA SER A 76 -13.65 7.83 -5.88
C SER A 76 -14.05 7.47 -4.44
N ARG A 77 -13.17 6.78 -3.71
CA ARG A 77 -13.43 6.36 -2.33
C ARG A 77 -13.75 7.55 -1.42
N SER A 78 -13.33 8.76 -1.80
CA SER A 78 -13.59 10.02 -1.09
C SER A 78 -14.98 10.63 -1.34
N LYS A 79 -15.76 10.15 -2.33
CA LYS A 79 -17.12 10.67 -2.61
C LYS A 79 -18.25 9.69 -2.24
N LEU A 80 -17.94 8.58 -1.57
CA LEU A 80 -18.92 7.56 -1.14
C LEU A 80 -19.66 7.94 0.18
N THR A 81 -19.67 9.22 0.56
CA THR A 81 -20.24 9.70 1.83
C THR A 81 -21.54 10.49 1.69
N LYS A 82 -22.02 10.73 0.46
CA LYS A 82 -23.35 11.25 0.16
C LYS A 82 -24.13 10.07 -0.42
N GLU A 83 -24.83 9.26 0.37
CA GLU A 83 -26.29 9.30 0.49
C GLU A 83 -26.78 8.22 1.50
N ILE A 84 -26.09 8.03 2.64
CA ILE A 84 -26.56 7.04 3.64
C ILE A 84 -26.55 7.65 5.06
N PRO A 85 -27.73 7.88 5.68
CA PRO A 85 -27.87 8.27 7.10
C PRO A 85 -27.37 7.23 8.12
N GLN A 86 -26.68 6.17 7.69
CA GLN A 86 -26.19 5.06 8.53
C GLN A 86 -24.73 5.25 8.99
N SER A 87 -24.09 6.37 8.63
CA SER A 87 -22.66 6.58 8.87
C SER A 87 -22.28 6.92 10.33
N SER A 88 -23.26 7.32 11.15
CA SER A 88 -23.08 7.61 12.58
C SER A 88 -23.01 6.32 13.42
N LEU A 89 -23.94 5.38 13.24
CA LEU A 89 -23.95 4.10 13.98
C LEU A 89 -22.70 3.23 13.69
N ARG A 90 -22.27 3.16 12.43
CA ARG A 90 -21.08 2.36 12.06
C ARG A 90 -19.76 3.00 12.54
N ARG A 91 -19.73 4.33 12.72
CA ARG A 91 -18.60 5.02 13.36
C ARG A 91 -18.55 4.75 14.85
N GLN A 92 -19.69 4.80 15.55
CA GLN A 92 -19.76 4.57 16.99
C GLN A 92 -19.30 3.16 17.40
N THR A 93 -19.63 2.13 16.62
CA THR A 93 -19.20 0.73 16.90
C THR A 93 -17.77 0.40 16.48
N SER A 94 -17.15 1.18 15.58
CA SER A 94 -15.81 0.89 15.07
C SER A 94 -14.68 1.58 15.84
N LEU A 95 -14.96 2.69 16.52
CA LEU A 95 -14.00 3.35 17.41
C LEU A 95 -13.53 2.46 18.58
N PRO A 96 -14.41 1.80 19.35
CA PRO A 96 -13.97 0.94 20.45
C PRO A 96 -13.14 -0.25 19.94
N LYS A 97 -13.56 -0.90 18.84
CA LYS A 97 -12.80 -2.00 18.22
C LYS A 97 -11.41 -1.57 17.75
N ARG A 98 -11.27 -0.35 17.20
CA ARG A 98 -9.97 0.20 16.79
C ARG A 98 -9.07 0.48 17.98
N GLN A 99 -9.63 1.00 19.06
CA GLN A 99 -8.89 1.28 20.28
C GLN A 99 -8.43 -0.01 20.95
N GLU A 100 -9.31 -1.00 21.09
CA GLU A 100 -8.98 -2.31 21.65
C GLU A 100 -7.86 -3.00 20.84
N ASN A 101 -7.92 -2.96 19.51
CA ASN A 101 -6.88 -3.54 18.67
C ASN A 101 -5.53 -2.80 18.82
N ALA A 102 -5.55 -1.47 18.97
CA ALA A 102 -4.35 -0.70 19.21
C ALA A 102 -3.73 -0.99 20.59
N GLU A 103 -4.56 -1.16 21.62
CA GLU A 103 -4.15 -1.56 22.97
C GLU A 103 -3.56 -2.98 22.96
N ARG A 104 -4.23 -3.96 22.32
CA ARG A 104 -3.69 -5.32 22.13
C ARG A 104 -2.33 -5.30 21.46
N ALA A 105 -2.20 -4.56 20.34
CA ALA A 105 -0.93 -4.43 19.64
C ALA A 105 0.15 -3.73 20.50
N SER A 106 -0.23 -2.85 21.43
CA SER A 106 0.70 -2.25 22.39
C SER A 106 1.17 -3.27 23.43
N LEU A 107 0.26 -4.07 23.99
CA LEU A 107 0.59 -5.14 24.93
C LEU A 107 1.53 -6.17 24.31
N GLU A 108 1.24 -6.66 23.10
CA GLU A 108 2.10 -7.60 22.37
C GLU A 108 3.51 -7.03 22.15
N ARG A 109 3.62 -5.74 21.79
CA ARG A 109 4.93 -5.08 21.66
C ARG A 109 5.66 -5.02 23.00
N GLN A 110 4.97 -4.71 24.09
CA GLN A 110 5.58 -4.64 25.42
C GLN A 110 6.06 -6.01 25.90
N GLU A 111 5.26 -7.07 25.71
CA GLU A 111 5.68 -8.44 26.00
C GLU A 111 6.88 -8.86 25.15
N LYS A 112 6.88 -8.49 23.86
CA LYS A 112 8.02 -8.78 22.98
C LYS A 112 9.29 -8.07 23.44
N ILE A 113 9.18 -6.81 23.87
CA ILE A 113 10.31 -6.06 24.45
C ILE A 113 10.83 -6.81 25.68
N LYS A 114 9.97 -7.19 26.63
CA LYS A 114 10.38 -7.93 27.83
C LYS A 114 11.07 -9.24 27.51
N CYS A 115 10.53 -10.02 26.56
CA CYS A 115 11.12 -11.27 26.11
C CYS A 115 12.52 -11.05 25.50
N LEU A 116 12.68 -10.02 24.67
CA LEU A 116 13.99 -9.69 24.08
C LEU A 116 14.98 -9.19 25.12
N GLU A 117 14.53 -8.40 26.10
CA GLU A 117 15.36 -7.95 27.23
C GLU A 117 15.88 -9.15 28.05
N LYS A 118 15.01 -10.11 28.37
CA LYS A 118 15.41 -11.36 29.02
C LYS A 118 16.44 -12.14 28.19
N LYS A 119 16.27 -12.23 26.88
CA LYS A 119 17.27 -12.88 26.01
C LYS A 119 18.62 -12.18 26.04
N VAL A 120 18.64 -10.85 26.10
CA VAL A 120 19.88 -10.09 26.26
C VAL A 120 20.56 -10.42 27.59
N GLU A 121 19.80 -10.53 28.68
CA GLU A 121 20.33 -10.95 29.99
C GLU A 121 20.89 -12.37 29.95
N ASP A 122 20.20 -13.31 29.30
CA ASP A 122 20.66 -14.68 29.12
C ASP A 122 21.98 -14.74 28.35
N ILE A 123 22.10 -14.00 27.24
CA ILE A 123 23.34 -13.90 26.45
C ILE A 123 24.48 -13.30 27.27
N LEU A 124 24.21 -12.27 28.08
CA LEU A 124 25.22 -11.67 28.96
C LEU A 124 25.70 -12.68 30.01
N ARG A 125 24.79 -13.50 30.57
CA ARG A 125 25.17 -14.58 31.48
C ARG A 125 26.02 -15.64 30.79
N SER A 126 25.61 -16.10 29.61
CA SER A 126 26.39 -17.07 28.84
C SER A 126 27.78 -16.55 28.47
N ARG A 127 27.88 -15.28 28.03
CA ARG A 127 29.15 -14.62 27.74
C ARG A 127 30.06 -14.60 28.98
N GLN A 128 29.52 -14.21 30.14
CA GLN A 128 30.30 -14.16 31.38
C GLN A 128 30.83 -15.55 31.78
N VAL A 129 30.02 -16.60 31.63
CA VAL A 129 30.46 -17.97 31.91
C VAL A 129 31.61 -18.36 30.98
N THR A 130 31.49 -18.11 29.68
CA THR A 130 32.56 -18.40 28.71
C THR A 130 33.82 -17.58 28.97
N GLU A 131 33.70 -16.33 29.41
CA GLU A 131 34.86 -15.51 29.81
C GLU A 131 35.55 -16.08 31.05
N ASN A 132 34.79 -16.48 32.07
CA ASN A 132 35.34 -17.11 33.27
C ASN A 132 36.02 -18.46 32.94
N GLU A 133 35.46 -19.24 32.02
CA GLU A 133 36.07 -20.49 31.51
C GLU A 133 37.39 -20.18 30.80
N LEU A 134 37.43 -19.14 29.96
CA LEU A 134 38.64 -18.70 29.26
C LEU A 134 39.74 -18.27 30.22
N GLU A 135 39.39 -17.57 31.31
CA GLU A 135 40.32 -17.17 32.36
C GLU A 135 40.85 -18.37 33.18
N ALA A 136 40.04 -19.42 33.35
CA ALA A 136 40.41 -20.62 34.09
C ALA A 136 41.22 -21.63 33.25
N CYS A 137 41.13 -21.59 31.93
CA CYS A 137 41.86 -22.49 31.04
C CYS A 137 43.37 -22.20 31.03
N SER A 138 44.19 -23.26 31.22
CA SER A 138 45.64 -23.20 31.02
C SER A 138 46.00 -22.87 29.55
N TYR A 139 47.17 -22.24 29.36
CA TYR A 139 47.63 -21.66 28.09
C TYR A 139 47.77 -22.66 26.91
N ASP A 140 47.75 -23.96 27.19
CA ASP A 140 48.23 -25.00 26.27
C ASP A 140 47.18 -25.52 25.26
N ILE A 141 45.91 -25.09 25.34
CA ILE A 141 44.84 -25.53 24.42
C ILE A 141 44.41 -24.38 23.49
N ILE A 142 45.30 -24.01 22.55
CA ILE A 142 45.14 -22.90 21.58
C ILE A 142 43.80 -23.00 20.82
N ASN A 143 43.40 -24.20 20.40
CA ASN A 143 42.17 -24.40 19.64
C ASN A 143 40.92 -24.12 20.48
N GLU A 144 40.89 -24.57 21.73
CA GLU A 144 39.73 -24.38 22.62
C GLU A 144 39.55 -22.90 22.98
N ARG A 145 40.66 -22.22 23.31
CA ARG A 145 40.67 -20.77 23.51
C ARG A 145 40.11 -20.02 22.30
N SER A 146 40.58 -20.34 21.09
CA SER A 146 40.09 -19.70 19.87
C SER A 146 38.58 -19.91 19.67
N THR A 147 38.07 -21.11 19.97
CA THR A 147 36.62 -21.38 19.89
C THR A 147 35.81 -20.58 20.90
N MET A 148 36.31 -20.42 22.13
CA MET A 148 35.64 -19.62 23.16
C MET A 148 35.65 -18.13 22.84
N GLU A 149 36.77 -17.60 22.34
CA GLU A 149 36.87 -16.21 21.85
C GLU A 149 35.87 -15.95 20.71
N ALA A 150 35.72 -16.89 19.77
CA ALA A 150 34.72 -16.81 18.71
C ALA A 150 33.28 -16.80 19.25
N LYS A 151 32.98 -17.59 20.30
CA LYS A 151 31.67 -17.57 20.98
C LYS A 151 31.39 -16.21 21.63
N ILE A 152 32.38 -15.60 22.28
CA ILE A 152 32.26 -14.26 22.90
C ILE A 152 31.87 -13.22 21.83
N VAL A 153 32.54 -13.24 20.68
CA VAL A 153 32.21 -12.34 19.55
C VAL A 153 30.78 -12.59 19.06
N SER A 154 30.37 -13.86 18.93
CA SER A 154 29.00 -14.21 18.52
C SER A 154 27.94 -13.71 19.52
N TYR A 155 28.19 -13.81 20.83
CA TYR A 155 27.29 -13.28 21.86
C TYR A 155 27.16 -11.75 21.77
N GLU A 156 28.24 -11.04 21.46
CA GLU A 156 28.19 -9.59 21.26
C GLU A 156 27.36 -9.19 20.04
N ASP A 157 27.49 -9.93 18.93
CA ASP A 157 26.68 -9.70 17.73
C ASP A 157 25.20 -9.94 17.98
N GLU A 158 24.85 -11.03 18.66
CA GLU A 158 23.46 -11.33 19.00
C GLU A 158 22.88 -10.27 19.94
N LYS A 159 23.64 -9.86 20.97
CA LYS A 159 23.27 -8.73 21.85
C LYS A 159 23.03 -7.45 21.06
N ARG A 160 23.92 -7.10 20.13
CA ARG A 160 23.76 -5.93 19.25
C ARG A 160 22.47 -6.02 18.44
N GLN A 161 22.16 -7.18 17.88
CA GLN A 161 20.96 -7.39 17.08
C GLN A 161 19.68 -7.28 17.92
N LEU A 162 19.63 -7.92 19.09
CA LEU A 162 18.48 -7.85 19.99
C LEU A 162 18.25 -6.42 20.49
N THR A 163 19.32 -5.70 20.84
CA THR A 163 19.24 -4.30 21.30
C THR A 163 18.67 -3.39 20.21
N ARG A 164 19.03 -3.60 18.94
CA ARG A 164 18.42 -2.88 17.80
C ARG A 164 16.93 -3.18 17.68
N GLN A 165 16.51 -4.44 17.83
CA GLN A 165 15.10 -4.83 17.81
C GLN A 165 14.31 -4.18 18.96
N ILE A 166 14.84 -4.22 20.18
CA ILE A 166 14.26 -3.57 21.36
C ILE A 166 14.09 -2.07 21.11
N SER A 167 15.12 -1.41 20.58
CA SER A 167 15.09 0.03 20.29
C SER A 167 14.00 0.39 19.27
N LYS A 168 13.84 -0.42 18.22
CA LYS A 168 12.78 -0.26 17.23
C LYS A 168 11.39 -0.39 17.85
N LEU A 169 11.16 -1.42 18.66
CA LEU A 169 9.88 -1.63 19.35
C LEU A 169 9.59 -0.51 20.36
N LYS A 170 10.58 -0.07 21.13
CA LYS A 170 10.46 1.08 22.05
C LYS A 170 10.13 2.37 21.29
N ALA A 171 10.68 2.58 20.10
CA ALA A 171 10.34 3.73 19.26
C ALA A 171 8.89 3.69 18.77
N GLN A 172 8.42 2.52 18.33
CA GLN A 172 7.01 2.31 17.96
C GLN A 172 6.08 2.57 19.14
N GLU A 173 6.46 2.13 20.34
CA GLU A 173 5.67 2.31 21.55
C GLU A 173 5.63 3.78 22.01
N ARG A 174 6.76 4.51 21.91
CA ARG A 174 6.77 5.96 22.13
C ARG A 174 5.85 6.70 21.15
N LYS A 175 5.88 6.31 19.87
CA LYS A 175 4.98 6.87 18.86
C LYS A 175 3.51 6.59 19.21
N HIS A 176 3.17 5.35 19.57
CA HIS A 176 1.84 4.96 20.03
C HIS A 176 1.36 5.84 21.19
N LYS A 177 2.16 5.95 22.26
CA LYS A 177 1.85 6.80 23.42
C LYS A 177 1.69 8.28 23.07
N TRP A 178 2.54 8.80 22.18
CA TRP A 178 2.44 10.17 21.70
C TRP A 178 1.12 10.46 20.99
N TYR A 179 0.65 9.55 20.12
CA TYR A 179 -0.65 9.71 19.45
C TYR A 179 -1.81 9.72 20.44
N TYR A 180 -1.80 8.83 21.43
CA TYR A 180 -2.86 8.78 22.44
C TYR A 180 -2.90 10.03 23.30
N ARG A 181 -1.74 10.50 23.79
CA ARG A 181 -1.62 11.73 24.57
C ARG A 181 -2.14 12.94 23.79
N ARG A 182 -1.67 13.11 22.56
CA ARG A 182 -2.10 14.23 21.71
C ARG A 182 -3.60 14.18 21.41
N LYS A 183 -4.15 12.98 21.18
CA LYS A 183 -5.59 12.80 20.95
C LYS A 183 -6.41 13.16 22.19
N SER A 184 -5.96 12.82 23.40
CA SER A 184 -6.65 13.21 24.65
C SER A 184 -6.57 14.71 24.92
N GLU A 185 -5.45 15.36 24.60
CA GLU A 185 -5.27 16.82 24.76
C GLU A 185 -6.18 17.60 23.79
N ASN A 186 -6.19 17.22 22.51
CA ASN A 186 -7.05 17.83 21.49
C ASN A 186 -8.54 17.50 21.68
N GLY A 187 -8.88 16.37 22.30
CA GLY A 187 -10.27 15.99 22.61
C GLY A 187 -10.85 16.74 23.82
N SER A 188 -10.01 17.20 24.75
CA SER A 188 -10.45 17.93 25.94
C SER A 188 -10.80 19.40 25.68
N SER A 189 -10.39 19.95 24.52
CA SER A 189 -10.67 21.35 24.15
C SER A 189 -11.94 21.54 23.29
N ASN A 190 -12.62 20.46 22.88
CA ASN A 190 -13.76 20.52 21.94
C ASN A 190 -15.07 19.90 22.49
N SER A 191 -15.19 19.77 23.82
CA SER A 191 -16.38 19.23 24.50
C SER A 191 -17.49 20.27 24.74
N SER A 192 -17.56 21.35 23.97
CA SER A 192 -18.70 22.29 24.00
C SER A 192 -18.76 23.04 22.68
N GLN A 193 -19.50 22.50 21.72
CA GLN A 193 -20.42 23.22 20.84
C GLN A 193 -20.92 22.28 19.75
N THR A 194 -22.11 21.74 19.99
CA THR A 194 -23.07 21.48 18.93
C THR A 194 -23.59 22.83 18.44
N ALA A 195 -23.26 23.23 17.23
CA ALA A 195 -24.13 24.06 16.40
C ALA A 195 -23.55 24.15 14.99
N ASP A 196 -24.48 24.18 14.05
CA ASP A 196 -24.34 24.15 12.61
C ASP A 196 -23.59 25.35 12.01
N ASP A 197 -23.18 25.12 10.77
CA ASP A 197 -22.98 26.09 9.68
C ASP A 197 -21.74 27.00 9.62
N GLU A 198 -21.39 27.20 8.34
CA GLU A 198 -20.77 28.41 7.76
C GLU A 198 -19.24 28.49 7.64
N PHE A 199 -18.77 28.01 6.49
CA PHE A 199 -18.01 28.80 5.52
C PHE A 199 -17.23 30.02 6.06
N SER A 200 -15.91 29.91 6.20
CA SER A 200 -15.04 30.98 5.66
C SER A 200 -13.62 30.50 5.41
N SER A 201 -13.12 30.91 4.25
CA SER A 201 -11.76 30.69 3.76
C SER A 201 -10.83 31.78 4.29
N GLN A 202 -9.53 31.53 4.11
CA GLN A 202 -8.40 32.46 4.20
C GLN A 202 -7.76 32.63 5.59
N LEU A 203 -6.48 32.26 5.67
CA LEU A 203 -5.45 33.20 6.07
C LEU A 203 -4.07 32.76 5.59
N SER A 204 -3.47 33.67 4.84
CA SER A 204 -2.16 33.67 4.20
C SER A 204 -1.01 33.70 5.21
N LEU A 205 -0.02 32.83 5.04
CA LEU A 205 1.26 32.92 5.75
C LEU A 205 2.25 33.78 4.94
N SER A 206 2.43 35.02 5.37
CA SER A 206 3.55 35.88 4.98
C SER A 206 4.84 35.38 5.64
N PHE A 207 5.83 35.01 4.82
CA PHE A 207 7.20 34.74 5.27
C PHE A 207 7.94 36.06 5.45
N ASN A 208 8.35 36.39 6.68
CA ASN A 208 9.34 37.43 6.95
C ASN A 208 10.75 36.84 6.93
N SER A 209 11.57 37.30 5.99
CA SER A 209 13.03 37.14 6.00
C SER A 209 13.64 37.87 7.19
N ARG A 210 14.58 37.21 7.87
CA ARG A 210 15.61 37.90 8.67
C ARG A 210 16.96 37.70 7.98
N LYS A 211 17.64 38.81 7.72
CA LYS A 211 19.11 38.90 7.72
C LYS A 211 19.51 39.48 9.06
#